data_AF-A0A4R0X6Z6-F1
#
_entry.id   AF-A0A4R0X6Z6-F1
#
_cell.length_a   1.000
_cell.length_b   1.000
_cell.length_c   1.000
_cell.angle_alpha   90.00
_cell.angle_beta   90.00
_cell.angle_gamma   90.00
#
_symmetry.space_group_name_H-M   'P 1'
#
loop_
_entity.id
_entity.type
_entity.pdbx_description
1 polymer ?
#
loop_
_entity_poly.entity_id
_entity_poly.type
_entity_poly.pdbx_seq_one_letter_code
_entity_poly.pdbx_strand_id
1 'polypeptide(L)'
;MQNFIDATTQKLWSFDSDVIAAEENGQYTFTDARGEALVVPATLQPYVPSAEQAADAEAAAARAALALQASNLLAAGFSVISTGTPEINGTYATDPLSQSDIIAIETSLNAGKGFPGGATTFEYPDAGGEMHTFAPANFTDFAAAVRDFVYGCRAVIAGKSTTLPTSTTTIA
;
A
#
# COMPACT_ATOMS: atom_id res chain seq x y z
N MET A 1 7.89 26.51 6.91
CA MET A 1 9.31 26.16 7.08
C MET A 1 10.07 26.60 5.86
N GLN A 2 11.22 27.24 6.06
CA GLN A 2 12.14 27.64 4.97
C GLN A 2 13.41 26.80 5.10
N ASN A 3 13.95 26.32 3.98
CA ASN A 3 15.15 25.47 3.98
C ASN A 3 16.33 26.20 3.34
N PHE A 4 17.48 26.12 3.99
CA PHE A 4 18.75 26.65 3.53
C PHE A 4 19.79 25.54 3.54
N ILE A 5 20.77 25.62 2.66
CA ILE A 5 21.93 24.71 2.65
C ILE A 5 23.19 25.51 2.93
N ASP A 6 24.04 24.97 3.80
CA ASP A 6 25.38 25.51 3.98
C ASP A 6 26.25 25.07 2.80
N ALA A 7 26.68 26.04 1.98
CA ALA A 7 27.47 25.77 0.79
C ALA A 7 28.80 25.03 1.09
N THR A 8 29.34 25.18 2.30
CA THR A 8 30.62 24.56 2.72
C THR A 8 30.42 23.13 3.19
N THR A 9 29.46 22.92 4.09
CA THR A 9 29.27 21.62 4.76
C THR A 9 28.24 20.74 4.07
N GLN A 10 27.48 21.29 3.11
CA GLN A 10 26.32 20.65 2.46
C GLN A 10 25.23 20.22 3.47
N LYS A 11 25.25 20.78 4.69
CA LYS A 11 24.25 20.52 5.71
C LYS A 11 23.00 21.33 5.41
N LEU A 12 21.83 20.67 5.46
CA LEU A 12 20.53 21.32 5.36
C LEU A 12 20.13 21.92 6.72
N TRP A 13 19.60 23.13 6.67
CA TRP A 13 19.05 23.88 7.81
C TRP A 13 17.58 24.18 7.52
N SER A 14 16.71 23.83 8.47
CA SER A 14 15.29 24.13 8.40
C SER A 14 14.94 25.14 9.48
N PHE A 15 14.33 26.24 9.06
CA PHE A 15 13.85 27.28 9.95
C PHE A 15 12.32 27.27 10.00
N ASP A 16 11.78 27.57 11.17
CA ASP A 16 10.35 27.78 11.36
C ASP A 16 9.85 28.97 10.53
N SER A 17 8.53 29.07 10.35
CA SER A 17 7.93 30.10 9.50
C SER A 17 8.03 31.52 10.06
N ASP A 18 8.33 31.66 11.34
CA ASP A 18 8.49 32.93 12.05
C ASP A 18 9.93 33.48 12.00
N VAL A 19 10.88 32.67 11.52
CA VAL A 19 12.24 33.13 11.22
C VAL A 19 12.24 33.91 9.91
N ILE A 20 12.76 35.13 9.97
CA ILE A 20 12.90 36.01 8.81
C ILE A 20 14.33 35.87 8.28
N ALA A 21 14.46 35.48 7.02
CA ALA A 21 15.73 35.46 6.31
C ALA A 21 15.83 36.72 5.44
N ALA A 22 16.90 37.49 5.58
CA ALA A 22 17.17 38.69 4.78
C ALA A 22 18.52 38.56 4.08
N GLU A 23 18.55 38.81 2.77
CA GLU A 23 19.79 38.85 2.00
C GLU A 23 20.38 40.25 2.03
N GLU A 24 21.61 40.36 2.52
CA GLU A 24 22.39 41.59 2.51
C GLU A 24 23.77 41.30 1.94
N ASN A 25 24.15 42.00 0.86
CA ASN A 25 25.44 41.82 0.19
C ASN A 25 25.74 40.36 -0.23
N GLY A 26 24.72 39.59 -0.59
CA GLY A 26 24.86 38.18 -0.98
C GLY A 26 25.03 37.21 0.18
N GLN A 27 24.87 37.66 1.43
CA GLN A 27 24.84 36.82 2.61
C GLN A 27 23.45 36.86 3.25
N TYR A 28 22.98 35.70 3.72
CA TYR A 28 21.71 35.60 4.42
C TYR A 28 21.89 35.80 5.92
N THR A 29 21.10 36.72 6.50
CA THR A 29 20.95 36.93 7.94
C THR A 29 19.58 36.42 8.38
N PHE A 30 19.48 35.98 9.63
CA PHE A 30 18.28 35.33 10.15
C PHE A 30 17.89 35.95 11.49
N THR A 31 16.64 36.36 11.64
CA THR A 31 16.09 36.85 12.92
C THR A 31 14.87 36.06 13.33
N ASP A 32 14.70 35.83 14.63
CA ASP A 32 13.51 35.17 15.18
C ASP A 32 12.26 36.09 15.14
N ALA A 33 11.13 35.58 15.63
CA ALA A 33 9.87 36.32 15.71
C ALA A 33 9.93 37.63 16.52
N ARG A 34 10.95 37.77 17.38
CA ARG A 34 11.18 38.95 18.23
C ARG A 34 12.18 39.92 17.60
N GLY A 35 12.74 39.57 16.45
CA GLY A 35 13.79 40.34 15.77
C GLY A 35 15.19 40.08 16.33
N GLU A 36 15.38 39.06 17.19
CA GLU A 36 16.70 38.69 17.68
C GLU A 36 17.46 37.91 16.62
N ALA A 37 18.72 38.30 16.36
CA ALA A 37 19.56 37.64 15.37
C ALA A 37 19.92 36.21 15.81
N LEU A 38 19.74 35.26 14.89
CA LEU A 38 20.12 33.87 15.08
C LEU A 38 21.58 33.64 14.68
N VAL A 39 22.30 32.85 15.47
CA VAL A 39 23.69 32.47 15.17
C VAL A 39 23.68 31.27 14.23
N VAL A 40 23.99 31.51 12.96
CA VAL A 40 24.00 30.50 11.89
C VAL A 40 25.22 30.68 10.97
N PRO A 41 25.60 29.66 10.17
CA PRO A 41 26.69 29.82 9.20
C PRO A 41 26.42 30.96 8.20
N ALA A 42 27.42 31.80 7.94
CA ALA A 42 27.32 32.87 6.95
C ALA A 42 27.26 32.37 5.48
N THR A 43 27.47 31.05 5.28
CA THR A 43 27.47 30.35 3.99
C THR A 43 26.12 29.71 3.66
N LEU A 44 25.07 30.04 4.42
CA LEU A 44 23.72 29.59 4.11
C LEU A 44 23.17 30.29 2.87
N GLN A 45 22.62 29.49 1.96
CA GLN A 45 21.90 29.94 0.78
C GLN A 45 20.55 29.20 0.68
N PRO A 46 19.52 29.78 0.03
CA PRO A 46 18.25 29.12 -0.17
C PRO A 46 18.46 27.73 -0.79
N TYR A 47 17.87 26.72 -0.17
CA TYR A 47 17.94 25.37 -0.71
C TYR A 47 16.89 25.20 -1.80
N VAL A 48 17.35 25.02 -3.03
CA VAL A 48 16.53 24.58 -4.16
C VAL A 48 16.95 23.15 -4.48
N PRO A 49 16.08 22.13 -4.31
CA PRO A 49 16.38 20.77 -4.72
C PRO A 49 16.79 20.76 -6.20
N SER A 50 17.79 19.94 -6.54
CA SER A 50 18.08 19.68 -7.94
C SER A 50 16.88 19.00 -8.61
N ALA A 51 16.80 19.08 -9.94
CA ALA A 51 15.75 18.38 -10.70
C ALA A 51 15.72 16.87 -10.41
N GLU A 52 16.90 16.27 -10.19
CA GLU A 52 17.05 14.87 -9.82
C GLU A 52 16.49 14.59 -8.41
N GLN A 53 16.84 15.40 -7.42
CA GLN A 53 16.31 15.27 -6.05
C GLN A 53 14.79 15.44 -6.00
N ALA A 54 14.25 16.36 -6.80
CA ALA A 54 12.81 16.56 -6.93
C ALA A 54 12.13 15.33 -7.56
N ALA A 55 12.69 14.78 -8.64
CA ALA A 55 12.18 13.59 -9.30
C ALA A 55 12.21 12.34 -8.39
N ASP A 56 13.27 12.17 -7.61
CA ASP A 56 13.37 11.06 -6.64
C ASP A 56 12.33 11.16 -5.53
N ALA A 57 12.09 12.38 -5.01
CA ALA A 57 11.07 12.63 -4.01
C ALA A 57 9.66 12.35 -4.56
N GLU A 58 9.38 12.79 -5.78
CA GLU A 58 8.12 12.51 -6.48
C GLU A 58 7.92 11.00 -6.70
N ALA A 59 8.95 10.31 -7.19
CA ALA A 59 8.92 8.85 -7.37
C ALA A 59 8.72 8.09 -6.05
N ALA A 60 9.34 8.56 -4.96
CA ALA A 60 9.11 8.02 -3.62
C ALA A 60 7.66 8.23 -3.16
N ALA A 61 7.11 9.43 -3.35
CA ALA A 61 5.72 9.74 -3.01
C ALA A 61 4.74 8.88 -3.84
N ALA A 62 4.99 8.71 -5.14
CA ALA A 62 4.18 7.87 -6.02
C ALA A 62 4.19 6.40 -5.57
N ARG A 63 5.36 5.85 -5.21
CA ARG A 63 5.48 4.49 -4.66
C ARG A 63 4.71 4.33 -3.35
N ALA A 64 4.81 5.31 -2.45
CA ALA A 64 4.08 5.29 -1.17
C ALA A 64 2.56 5.34 -1.38
N ALA A 65 2.08 6.18 -2.30
CA ALA A 65 0.67 6.26 -2.66
C ALA A 65 0.15 4.93 -3.24
N LEU A 66 0.95 4.28 -4.10
CA LEU A 66 0.59 2.99 -4.68
C LEU A 66 0.53 1.87 -3.62
N ALA A 67 1.49 1.83 -2.69
CA ALA A 67 1.48 0.89 -1.57
C ALA A 67 0.26 1.07 -0.65
N LEU A 68 -0.15 2.32 -0.40
CA LEU A 68 -1.37 2.63 0.34
C LEU A 68 -2.62 2.14 -0.41
N GLN A 69 -2.70 2.35 -1.72
CA GLN A 69 -3.81 1.84 -2.54
C GLN A 69 -3.91 0.32 -2.47
N ALA A 70 -2.80 -0.41 -2.62
CA ALA A 70 -2.78 -1.87 -2.48
C ALA A 70 -3.19 -2.35 -1.07
N SER A 71 -2.79 -1.63 -0.03
CA SER A 71 -3.21 -1.95 1.35
C SER A 71 -4.73 -1.76 1.53
N ASN A 72 -5.29 -0.70 0.94
CA ASN A 72 -6.73 -0.46 0.95
C ASN A 72 -7.49 -1.53 0.16
N LEU A 73 -6.94 -2.03 -0.95
CA LEU A 73 -7.54 -3.14 -1.71
C LEU A 73 -7.61 -4.42 -0.87
N LEU A 74 -6.54 -4.80 -0.17
CA LEU A 74 -6.57 -5.96 0.74
C LEU A 74 -7.65 -5.82 1.82
N ALA A 75 -7.77 -4.62 2.41
CA ALA A 75 -8.78 -4.35 3.43
C ALA A 75 -10.21 -4.36 2.88
N ALA A 76 -10.41 -4.01 1.60
CA ALA A 76 -11.71 -4.02 0.94
C ALA A 76 -12.20 -5.44 0.58
N GLY A 77 -11.28 -6.42 0.51
CA GLY A 77 -11.59 -7.79 0.11
C GLY A 77 -11.49 -8.02 -1.39
N PHE A 78 -11.92 -9.20 -1.83
CA PHE A 78 -11.83 -9.64 -3.22
C PHE A 78 -13.19 -10.10 -3.75
N SER A 79 -13.64 -9.49 -4.83
CA SER A 79 -14.93 -9.83 -5.43
C SER A 79 -14.82 -10.98 -6.43
N VAL A 80 -15.69 -11.96 -6.31
CA VAL A 80 -15.77 -13.11 -7.20
C VAL A 80 -17.06 -13.03 -7.99
N ILE A 81 -16.95 -13.27 -9.30
CA ILE A 81 -18.08 -13.45 -10.21
C ILE A 81 -17.96 -14.84 -10.83
N SER A 82 -18.72 -15.83 -10.37
CA SER A 82 -18.82 -17.14 -11.00
C SER A 82 -19.87 -17.12 -12.12
N THR A 83 -19.49 -17.64 -13.28
CA THR A 83 -20.42 -17.80 -14.41
C THR A 83 -21.27 -19.07 -14.34
N GLY A 84 -20.78 -20.12 -13.70
CA GLY A 84 -21.45 -21.42 -13.60
C GLY A 84 -22.16 -21.64 -12.26
N THR A 85 -21.83 -20.89 -11.22
CA THR A 85 -22.50 -20.94 -9.91
C THR A 85 -22.68 -19.52 -9.35
N PRO A 86 -23.63 -18.72 -9.88
CA PRO A 86 -23.81 -17.34 -9.45
C PRO A 86 -24.09 -17.17 -7.94
N GLU A 87 -24.53 -18.23 -7.25
CA GLU A 87 -24.78 -18.26 -5.81
C GLU A 87 -23.51 -18.05 -4.98
N ILE A 88 -22.32 -18.24 -5.54
CA ILE A 88 -21.04 -17.92 -4.86
C ILE A 88 -20.50 -16.53 -5.23
N ASN A 89 -21.27 -15.71 -5.93
CA ASN A 89 -20.90 -14.32 -6.18
C ASN A 89 -20.91 -13.56 -4.85
N GLY A 90 -19.78 -12.92 -4.53
CA GLY A 90 -19.62 -12.23 -3.25
C GLY A 90 -18.31 -11.48 -3.19
N THR A 91 -18.13 -10.69 -2.13
CA THR A 91 -16.84 -10.08 -1.81
C THR A 91 -16.29 -10.75 -0.58
N TYR A 92 -15.16 -11.45 -0.73
CA TYR A 92 -14.59 -12.28 0.31
C TYR A 92 -13.48 -11.53 1.05
N ALA A 93 -13.44 -11.70 2.37
CA ALA A 93 -12.37 -11.14 3.18
C ALA A 93 -11.01 -11.76 2.79
N THR A 94 -9.98 -10.91 2.77
CA THR A 94 -8.60 -11.33 2.47
C THR A 94 -7.64 -11.02 3.61
N ASP A 95 -8.15 -10.89 4.83
CA ASP A 95 -7.32 -10.72 6.01
C ASP A 95 -6.55 -12.02 6.35
N PRO A 96 -5.56 -11.97 7.27
CA PRO A 96 -4.72 -13.13 7.58
C PRO A 96 -5.49 -14.37 8.07
N LEU A 97 -6.62 -14.21 8.75
CA LEU A 97 -7.43 -15.34 9.23
C LEU A 97 -8.14 -16.01 8.05
N SER A 98 -8.84 -15.24 7.21
CA SER A 98 -9.48 -15.77 6.00
C SER A 98 -8.46 -16.44 5.05
N GLN A 99 -7.27 -15.87 4.89
CA GLN A 99 -6.20 -16.52 4.11
C GLN A 99 -5.81 -17.88 4.69
N SER A 100 -5.68 -17.99 6.01
CA SER A 100 -5.34 -19.26 6.67
C SER A 100 -6.42 -20.32 6.46
N ASP A 101 -7.69 -19.93 6.57
CA ASP A 101 -8.83 -20.84 6.38
C ASP A 101 -8.91 -21.33 4.93
N ILE A 102 -8.81 -20.41 3.96
CA ILE A 102 -8.80 -20.73 2.53
C ILE A 102 -7.68 -21.72 2.20
N ILE A 103 -6.45 -21.46 2.68
CA ILE A 103 -5.30 -22.33 2.46
C ILE A 103 -5.50 -23.72 3.08
N ALA A 104 -6.06 -23.79 4.29
CA ALA A 104 -6.29 -25.06 4.98
C ALA A 104 -7.29 -25.94 4.21
N ILE A 105 -8.38 -25.34 3.71
CA ILE A 105 -9.41 -26.05 2.94
C ILE A 105 -8.85 -26.47 1.58
N GLU A 106 -8.21 -25.56 0.83
CA GLU A 106 -7.56 -25.86 -0.45
C GLU A 106 -6.54 -26.99 -0.31
N THR A 107 -5.74 -26.99 0.76
CA THR A 107 -4.76 -28.04 1.05
C THR A 107 -5.44 -29.39 1.28
N SER A 108 -6.58 -29.42 2.00
CA SER A 108 -7.35 -30.66 2.21
C SER A 108 -7.91 -31.22 0.89
N LEU A 109 -8.45 -30.35 0.04
CA LEU A 109 -8.95 -30.72 -1.29
C LEU A 109 -7.83 -31.29 -2.16
N ASN A 110 -6.69 -30.60 -2.24
CA ASN A 110 -5.53 -31.02 -3.04
C ASN A 110 -4.90 -32.33 -2.54
N ALA A 111 -5.01 -32.61 -1.24
CA ALA A 111 -4.59 -33.90 -0.65
C ALA A 111 -5.58 -35.04 -0.92
N GLY A 112 -6.68 -34.80 -1.64
CA GLY A 112 -7.72 -35.79 -1.92
C GLY A 112 -8.58 -36.16 -0.72
N LYS A 113 -8.55 -35.36 0.37
CA LYS A 113 -9.34 -35.62 1.58
C LYS A 113 -10.76 -35.05 1.49
N GLY A 114 -11.02 -34.20 0.51
CA GLY A 114 -12.30 -33.51 0.36
C GLY A 114 -12.49 -32.40 1.40
N PHE A 115 -13.73 -31.96 1.55
CA PHE A 115 -14.10 -30.99 2.58
C PHE A 115 -14.11 -31.64 3.98
N PRO A 116 -14.01 -30.81 5.05
CA PRO A 116 -14.10 -31.30 6.43
C PRO A 116 -15.32 -32.20 6.65
N GLY A 117 -15.12 -33.32 7.34
CA GLY A 117 -16.18 -34.30 7.60
C GLY A 117 -16.60 -35.15 6.40
N GLY A 118 -15.90 -35.06 5.26
CA GLY A 118 -16.25 -35.80 4.05
C GLY A 118 -17.47 -35.24 3.30
N ALA A 119 -17.83 -33.98 3.57
CA ALA A 119 -18.91 -33.31 2.87
C ALA A 119 -18.60 -33.12 1.38
N THR A 120 -19.66 -33.06 0.56
CA THR A 120 -19.55 -32.76 -0.88
C THR A 120 -19.62 -31.26 -1.18
N THR A 121 -20.01 -30.46 -0.19
CA THR A 121 -20.08 -29.00 -0.25
C THR A 121 -19.51 -28.38 1.02
N PHE A 122 -19.20 -27.09 0.97
CA PHE A 122 -18.69 -26.33 2.10
C PHE A 122 -19.28 -24.93 2.11
N GLU A 123 -19.81 -24.52 3.26
CA GLU A 123 -20.32 -23.16 3.47
C GLU A 123 -19.16 -22.25 3.87
N TYR A 124 -18.92 -21.20 3.07
CA TYR A 124 -17.90 -20.20 3.38
C TYR A 124 -18.52 -18.80 3.37
N PRO A 125 -18.30 -17.99 4.42
CA PRO A 125 -18.88 -16.66 4.48
C PRO A 125 -18.17 -15.68 3.54
N ASP A 126 -18.92 -14.75 2.96
CA ASP A 126 -18.37 -13.54 2.39
C ASP A 126 -17.99 -12.51 3.48
N ALA A 127 -17.51 -11.34 3.08
CA ALA A 127 -17.14 -10.27 4.00
C ALA A 127 -18.34 -9.66 4.75
N GLY A 128 -19.57 -9.83 4.26
CA GLY A 128 -20.81 -9.46 4.94
C GLY A 128 -21.30 -10.53 5.92
N GLY A 129 -20.71 -11.72 5.90
CA GLY A 129 -21.11 -12.88 6.69
C GLY A 129 -22.21 -13.73 6.03
N GLU A 130 -22.57 -13.48 4.77
CA GLU A 130 -23.47 -14.33 4.01
C GLU A 130 -22.77 -15.63 3.65
N MET A 131 -23.41 -16.77 3.94
CA MET A 131 -22.83 -18.09 3.68
C MET A 131 -23.09 -18.50 2.24
N HIS A 132 -22.01 -18.84 1.53
CA HIS A 132 -22.05 -19.33 0.16
C HIS A 132 -21.64 -20.80 0.11
N THR A 133 -22.44 -21.62 -0.58
CA THR A 133 -22.20 -23.06 -0.73
C THR A 133 -21.22 -23.33 -1.89
N PHE A 134 -20.01 -23.79 -1.57
CA PHE A 134 -18.99 -24.15 -2.54
C PHE A 134 -18.95 -25.66 -2.83
N ALA A 135 -18.79 -26.00 -4.12
CA ALA A 135 -18.29 -27.30 -4.55
C ALA A 135 -16.75 -27.33 -4.56
N PRO A 136 -16.09 -28.51 -4.54
CA PRO A 136 -14.63 -28.60 -4.50
C PRO A 136 -13.90 -27.87 -5.62
N ALA A 137 -14.42 -27.97 -6.86
CA ALA A 137 -13.84 -27.31 -8.02
C ALA A 137 -13.90 -25.78 -7.88
N ASN A 138 -15.09 -25.25 -7.60
CA ASN A 138 -15.31 -23.82 -7.40
C ASN A 138 -14.46 -23.24 -6.26
N PHE A 139 -14.31 -23.98 -5.15
CA PHE A 139 -13.48 -23.53 -4.03
C PHE A 139 -12.00 -23.46 -4.40
N THR A 140 -11.52 -24.41 -5.22
CA THR A 140 -10.12 -24.41 -5.69
C THR A 140 -9.85 -23.21 -6.60
N ASP A 141 -10.78 -22.91 -7.52
CA ASP A 141 -10.67 -21.73 -8.39
C ASP A 141 -10.73 -20.42 -7.60
N PHE A 142 -11.64 -20.35 -6.61
CA PHE A 142 -11.72 -19.25 -5.66
C PHE A 142 -10.42 -19.05 -4.86
N ALA A 143 -9.87 -20.12 -4.28
CA ALA A 143 -8.64 -20.06 -3.48
C ALA A 143 -7.45 -19.60 -4.32
N ALA A 144 -7.33 -20.09 -5.56
CA ALA A 144 -6.29 -19.66 -6.50
C ALA A 144 -6.40 -18.16 -6.81
N ALA A 145 -7.62 -17.66 -7.08
CA ALA A 145 -7.85 -16.26 -7.37
C ALA A 145 -7.51 -15.34 -6.18
N VAL A 146 -7.92 -15.73 -4.96
CA VAL A 146 -7.58 -14.98 -3.73
C VAL A 146 -6.07 -14.96 -3.52
N ARG A 147 -5.39 -16.09 -3.69
CA ARG A 147 -3.93 -16.18 -3.56
C ARG A 147 -3.22 -15.21 -4.52
N ASP A 148 -3.62 -15.19 -5.79
CA ASP A 148 -2.99 -14.36 -6.81
C ASP A 148 -3.24 -12.86 -6.56
N PHE A 149 -4.46 -12.49 -6.15
CA PHE A 149 -4.80 -11.13 -5.71
C PHE A 149 -3.95 -10.69 -4.51
N VAL A 150 -3.90 -11.50 -3.45
CA VAL A 150 -3.12 -11.20 -2.25
C VAL A 150 -1.63 -11.07 -2.57
N TYR A 151 -1.10 -11.97 -3.40
CA TYR A 151 0.28 -11.90 -3.86
C TYR A 151 0.56 -10.60 -4.62
N GLY A 152 -0.31 -10.23 -5.57
CA GLY A 152 -0.21 -8.98 -6.33
C GLY A 152 -0.19 -7.74 -5.43
N CYS A 153 -1.10 -7.68 -4.45
CA CYS A 153 -1.14 -6.58 -3.48
C CYS A 153 0.15 -6.50 -2.66
N ARG A 154 0.63 -7.64 -2.13
CA ARG A 154 1.88 -7.69 -1.36
C ARG A 154 3.10 -7.31 -2.20
N ALA A 155 3.13 -7.68 -3.48
CA ALA A 155 4.19 -7.28 -4.40
C ALA A 155 4.23 -5.75 -4.60
N VAL A 156 3.07 -5.10 -4.72
CA VAL A 156 2.98 -3.63 -4.79
C VAL A 156 3.44 -2.98 -3.50
N ILE A 157 2.96 -3.45 -2.34
CA ILE A 157 3.33 -2.93 -1.03
C ILE A 157 4.84 -3.04 -0.79
N ALA A 158 5.46 -4.15 -1.20
CA ALA A 158 6.90 -4.37 -1.09
C ALA A 158 7.74 -3.62 -2.17
N GLY A 159 7.11 -2.82 -3.03
CA GLY A 159 7.77 -2.10 -4.11
C GLY A 159 8.35 -3.02 -5.20
N LYS A 160 7.83 -4.24 -5.34
CA LYS A 160 8.22 -5.23 -6.36
C LYS A 160 7.33 -5.20 -7.60
N SER A 161 6.16 -4.56 -7.51
CA SER A 161 5.24 -4.31 -8.63
C SER A 161 4.83 -2.84 -8.63
N THR A 162 4.66 -2.27 -9.81
CA THR A 162 4.05 -0.94 -10.03
C THR A 162 2.61 -1.04 -10.53
N THR A 163 2.04 -2.25 -10.58
CA THR A 163 0.70 -2.52 -11.10
C THR A 163 -0.17 -3.10 -9.99
N LEU A 164 -1.28 -2.43 -9.70
CA LEU A 164 -2.30 -2.94 -8.78
C LEU A 164 -2.98 -4.18 -9.38
N PRO A 165 -3.19 -5.25 -8.60
CA PRO A 165 -4.02 -6.36 -9.06
C PRO A 165 -5.48 -5.93 -9.17
N THR A 166 -6.23 -6.60 -10.05
CA THR A 166 -7.67 -6.42 -10.14
C THR A 166 -8.34 -6.97 -8.88
N SER A 167 -9.22 -6.18 -8.25
CA SER A 167 -9.99 -6.58 -7.06
C SER A 167 -11.21 -7.46 -7.37
N THR A 168 -11.35 -7.89 -8.62
CA THR A 168 -12.45 -8.71 -9.10
C THR A 168 -11.92 -9.72 -10.09
N THR A 169 -12.39 -10.96 -10.00
CA THR A 169 -12.15 -11.95 -11.05
C THR A 169 -13.44 -12.65 -11.44
N THR A 170 -13.41 -13.23 -12.63
CA THR A 170 -14.40 -14.20 -13.06
C THR A 170 -13.84 -15.61 -12.87
N ILE A 171 -14.62 -16.50 -12.24
CA ILE A 171 -14.33 -17.93 -12.17
C ILE A 171 -15.42 -18.73 -12.89
N ALA A 172 -15.11 -19.98 -13.21
CA ALA A 172 -16.04 -20.87 -13.89
C ALA A 172 -17.27 -21.16 -13.04
#